data_AF-W2S821-F1
#
_entry.id   AF-W2S821-F1
#
_cell.length_a   1.000
_cell.length_b   1.000
_cell.length_c   1.000
_cell.angle_alpha   90.00
_cell.angle_beta   90.00
_cell.angle_gamma   90.00
#
_symmetry.space_group_name_H-M   'P 1'
#
loop_
_entity.id
_entity.type
_entity.pdbx_description
1 polymer ?
#
loop_
_entity_poly.entity_id
_entity_poly.type
_entity_poly.pdbx_seq_one_letter_code
_entity_poly.pdbx_strand_id
1 'polypeptide(L)'
;WEVIVPQASCSNPKFIMRHEILNLLEAGQTPGTGFLLVDVRREDHQGSSIAGSVNMPIQTLFQSLPTLIRICIGGKIDRVIFYCGHSTGRGPRAAALFNDEIKRNKLEGQIQSLVLTEGFNGWSTAGEAFDK
;
A
#
# COMPACT_ATOMS: atom_id res chain seq x y z
N TRP A 1 -15.43 8.97 2.72
CA TRP A 1 -14.55 8.01 3.44
C TRP A 1 -13.91 8.67 4.67
N GLU A 2 -13.58 9.96 4.64
CA GLU A 2 -12.92 10.67 5.74
C GLU A 2 -13.66 10.64 7.09
N VAL A 3 -14.99 10.67 7.08
CA VAL A 3 -15.82 10.67 8.31
C VAL A 3 -15.84 9.30 9.01
N ILE A 4 -15.66 8.21 8.25
CA ILE A 4 -15.80 6.84 8.75
C ILE A 4 -14.45 6.15 9.02
N VAL A 5 -13.37 6.65 8.41
CA VAL A 5 -12.02 6.11 8.57
C VAL A 5 -11.36 6.80 9.77
N PRO A 6 -10.84 6.04 10.76
CA PRO A 6 -10.18 6.62 11.92
C PRO A 6 -9.03 7.55 11.54
N GLN A 7 -8.73 8.51 12.41
CA GLN A 7 -7.48 9.28 12.32
C GLN A 7 -6.33 8.39 12.76
N ALA A 8 -5.24 8.40 12.00
CA ALA A 8 -4.02 7.73 12.40
C ALA A 8 -3.23 8.64 13.35
N SER A 9 -2.50 8.03 14.27
CA SER A 9 -1.60 8.70 15.21
C SER A 9 -0.35 9.22 14.49
N CYS A 10 0.05 8.58 13.39
CA CYS A 10 1.20 8.99 12.58
C CYS A 10 0.81 10.01 11.51
N SER A 11 1.43 11.19 11.55
CA SER A 11 1.18 12.28 10.60
C SER A 11 2.16 12.34 9.41
N ASN A 12 3.25 11.56 9.43
CA ASN A 12 4.29 11.61 8.40
C ASN A 12 4.49 10.25 7.72
N PRO A 13 3.69 9.93 6.69
CA PRO A 13 3.86 8.69 5.92
C PRO A 13 5.18 8.71 5.14
N LYS A 14 5.77 7.53 4.98
CA LYS A 14 6.93 7.34 4.09
C LYS A 14 6.45 7.04 2.68
N PHE A 15 7.13 7.59 1.70
CA PHE A 15 6.80 7.42 0.28
C PHE A 15 7.84 6.57 -0.43
N ILE A 16 7.41 5.91 -1.51
CA ILE A 16 8.24 5.16 -2.45
C ILE A 16 7.87 5.59 -3.87
N MET A 17 8.88 5.73 -4.73
CA MET A 17 8.70 6.13 -6.13
C MET A 17 8.31 4.92 -7.00
N ARG A 18 7.53 5.15 -8.05
CA ARG A 18 7.12 4.11 -9.01
C ARG A 18 8.30 3.32 -9.60
N HIS A 19 9.41 3.99 -9.91
CA HIS A 19 10.60 3.33 -10.46
C HIS A 19 11.27 2.37 -9.45
N GLU A 20 11.17 2.64 -8.15
CA GLU A 20 11.70 1.71 -7.14
C GLU A 20 10.91 0.42 -7.11
N ILE A 21 9.57 0.49 -7.24
CA ILE A 21 8.71 -0.68 -7.34
C ILE A 21 8.99 -1.44 -8.64
N LEU A 22 9.15 -0.73 -9.77
CA LEU A 22 9.51 -1.33 -11.05
C LEU A 22 10.83 -2.12 -10.93
N ASN A 23 11.85 -1.54 -10.28
CA ASN A 23 13.12 -2.23 -10.06
C ASN A 23 12.95 -3.52 -9.25
N LEU A 24 12.03 -3.58 -8.27
CA LEU A 24 11.75 -4.81 -7.52
C LEU A 24 11.13 -5.88 -8.44
N LEU A 25 10.16 -5.48 -9.27
CA LEU A 25 9.50 -6.36 -10.23
C LEU A 25 10.48 -6.90 -11.27
N GLU A 26 11.35 -6.04 -11.81
CA GLU A 26 12.38 -6.41 -12.79
C GLU A 26 13.49 -7.27 -12.19
N ALA A 27 13.77 -7.13 -10.89
CA ALA A 27 14.65 -8.03 -10.15
C ALA A 27 14.02 -9.40 -9.88
N GLY A 28 12.84 -9.69 -10.42
CA GLY A 28 12.13 -10.96 -10.28
C GLY A 28 11.41 -11.12 -8.94
N GLN A 29 11.30 -10.05 -8.14
CA GLN A 29 10.46 -10.09 -6.94
C GLN A 29 9.00 -10.02 -7.33
N THR A 30 8.17 -10.83 -6.68
CA THR A 30 6.73 -10.87 -6.93
C THR A 30 5.99 -10.30 -5.72
N PRO A 31 4.97 -9.43 -5.94
CA PRO A 31 4.10 -9.01 -4.85
C PRO A 31 3.52 -10.22 -4.11
N GLY A 32 3.59 -10.20 -2.79
CA GLY A 32 3.20 -11.32 -1.92
C GLY A 32 4.36 -12.04 -1.24
N THR A 33 5.62 -11.75 -1.60
CA THR A 33 6.81 -12.16 -0.87
C THR A 33 7.83 -11.02 -0.86
N GLY A 34 8.36 -10.65 0.31
CA GLY A 34 9.22 -9.47 0.47
C GLY A 34 8.42 -8.16 0.47
N PHE A 35 7.54 -7.92 -0.51
CA PHE A 35 6.69 -6.74 -0.53
C PHE A 35 5.23 -7.04 -0.91
N LEU A 36 4.32 -6.13 -0.58
CA LEU A 36 2.90 -6.20 -0.91
C LEU A 36 2.40 -4.85 -1.41
N LEU A 37 1.64 -4.87 -2.51
CA LEU A 37 0.94 -3.70 -3.05
C LEU A 37 -0.53 -3.74 -2.60
N VAL A 38 -1.00 -2.66 -1.99
CA VAL A 38 -2.38 -2.56 -1.46
C VAL A 38 -3.10 -1.39 -2.10
N ASP A 39 -4.08 -1.70 -2.94
CA ASP A 39 -4.95 -0.71 -3.58
C ASP A 39 -6.11 -0.37 -2.64
N VAL A 40 -6.18 0.88 -2.17
CA VAL A 40 -7.23 1.32 -1.23
C VAL A 40 -8.38 2.08 -1.91
N ARG A 41 -8.48 2.01 -3.25
CA ARG A 41 -9.61 2.52 -4.04
C ARG A 41 -10.86 1.68 -3.83
N ARG A 42 -12.03 2.26 -4.15
CA ARG A 42 -13.33 1.56 -4.10
C ARG A 42 -14.04 1.67 -5.45
N GLU A 43 -14.90 2.67 -5.61
CA GLU A 43 -15.65 2.90 -6.85
C GLU A 43 -14.72 3.32 -8.00
N ASP A 44 -13.62 4.00 -7.67
CA ASP A 44 -12.56 4.41 -8.58
C ASP A 44 -11.50 3.31 -8.84
N HIS A 45 -11.79 2.07 -8.43
CA HIS A 45 -11.01 0.89 -8.81
C HIS A 45 -11.46 0.29 -10.16
N GLN A 46 -12.49 0.83 -10.80
CA GLN A 46 -12.96 0.33 -12.10
C GLN A 46 -11.91 0.57 -13.20
N GLY A 47 -11.67 -0.46 -14.02
CA GLY A 47 -10.73 -0.43 -15.15
C GLY A 47 -9.54 -1.36 -14.92
N SER A 48 -8.55 -0.91 -14.14
CA SER A 48 -7.31 -1.63 -13.90
C SER A 48 -6.64 -1.25 -12.57
N SER A 49 -5.66 -2.05 -12.17
CA SER A 49 -4.83 -1.89 -10.98
C SER A 49 -3.39 -2.32 -11.30
N ILE A 50 -2.46 -2.03 -10.40
CA ILE A 50 -1.08 -2.52 -10.55
C ILE A 50 -1.10 -4.04 -10.41
N ALA A 51 -0.42 -4.77 -11.30
CA ALA A 51 -0.40 -6.23 -11.27
C ALA A 51 0.14 -6.76 -9.94
N GLY A 52 -0.50 -7.81 -9.42
CA GLY A 52 -0.16 -8.41 -8.12
C GLY A 52 -0.58 -7.59 -6.89
N SER A 53 -1.24 -6.45 -7.06
CA SER A 53 -1.86 -5.72 -5.94
C SER A 53 -3.09 -6.44 -5.39
N VAL A 54 -3.34 -6.25 -4.09
CA VAL A 54 -4.58 -6.66 -3.43
C VAL A 54 -5.45 -5.44 -3.21
N ASN A 55 -6.71 -5.50 -3.64
CA ASN A 55 -7.66 -4.42 -3.38
C ASN A 55 -8.26 -4.54 -1.97
N MET A 56 -8.01 -3.54 -1.13
CA MET A 56 -8.56 -3.39 0.21
C MET A 56 -9.07 -1.96 0.40
N PRO A 57 -10.32 -1.66 0.02
CA PRO A 57 -10.89 -0.32 0.15
C PRO A 57 -10.73 0.26 1.55
N ILE A 58 -10.29 1.52 1.66
CA ILE A 58 -9.96 2.13 2.96
C ILE A 58 -11.13 2.11 3.96
N GLN A 59 -12.36 2.13 3.46
CA GLN A 59 -13.59 2.14 4.27
C GLN A 59 -13.73 0.90 5.16
N THR A 60 -13.14 -0.23 4.76
CA THR A 60 -13.16 -1.51 5.52
C THR A 60 -11.76 -1.96 5.92
N LEU A 61 -10.71 -1.36 5.34
CA LEU A 61 -9.31 -1.70 5.59
C LEU A 61 -8.96 -1.69 7.08
N PHE A 62 -9.41 -0.68 7.85
CA PHE A 62 -9.00 -0.51 9.25
C PHE A 62 -9.38 -1.71 10.13
N GLN A 63 -10.47 -2.40 9.81
CA GLN A 63 -10.90 -3.63 10.50
C GLN A 63 -10.02 -4.83 10.14
N SER A 64 -9.39 -4.78 8.97
CA SER A 64 -8.57 -5.85 8.41
C SER A 64 -7.07 -5.70 8.72
N LEU A 65 -6.63 -4.57 9.31
CA LEU A 65 -5.22 -4.32 9.61
C LEU A 65 -4.56 -5.41 10.49
N PRO A 66 -5.21 -5.95 11.53
CA PRO A 66 -4.61 -7.04 12.31
C PRO A 66 -4.39 -8.30 11.47
N THR A 67 -5.33 -8.62 10.57
CA THR A 67 -5.17 -9.73 9.62
C THR A 67 -4.04 -9.44 8.63
N LEU A 68 -3.93 -8.21 8.14
CA LEU A 68 -2.85 -7.80 7.24
C LEU A 68 -1.47 -7.96 7.88
N ILE A 69 -1.30 -7.63 9.17
CA ILE A 69 -0.05 -7.90 9.90
C ILE A 69 0.29 -9.38 9.92
N ARG A 70 -0.69 -10.25 10.22
CA ARG A 70 -0.48 -11.71 10.25
C ARG A 70 -0.07 -12.24 8.88
N ILE A 71 -0.69 -11.73 7.81
CA ILE A 71 -0.32 -12.05 6.43
C ILE A 71 1.13 -11.61 6.16
N CYS A 72 1.52 -10.41 6.61
CA CYS A 72 2.88 -9.91 6.39
C CYS A 72 3.93 -10.79 7.07
N ILE A 73 3.69 -11.19 8.31
CA ILE A 73 4.58 -12.11 9.04
C ILE A 73 4.67 -13.46 8.33
N GLY A 74 3.53 -14.07 8.01
CA GLY A 74 3.48 -15.40 7.38
C GLY A 74 4.09 -15.43 5.97
N GLY A 75 3.88 -14.37 5.20
CA GLY A 75 4.38 -14.19 3.83
C GLY A 75 5.79 -13.64 3.74
N LYS A 76 6.46 -13.37 4.87
CA LYS A 76 7.79 -12.72 4.91
C LYS A 76 7.79 -11.40 4.13
N ILE A 77 6.76 -10.59 4.32
CA ILE A 77 6.61 -9.28 3.70
C ILE A 77 7.22 -8.24 4.64
N ASP A 78 8.28 -7.60 4.18
CA ASP A 78 8.98 -6.52 4.88
C ASP A 78 8.52 -5.12 4.44
N ARG A 79 7.82 -5.01 3.31
CA ARG A 79 7.32 -3.74 2.76
C ARG A 79 5.86 -3.84 2.34
N VAL A 80 5.00 -2.99 2.91
CA VAL A 80 3.60 -2.85 2.50
C VAL A 80 3.40 -1.46 1.91
N ILE A 81 3.03 -1.42 0.64
CA ILE A 81 2.95 -0.21 -0.17
C ILE A 81 1.50 0.05 -0.50
N PHE A 82 0.94 1.11 0.08
CA PHE A 82 -0.42 1.54 -0.14
C PHE A 82 -0.50 2.54 -1.28
N TYR A 83 -1.56 2.46 -2.07
CA TYR A 83 -1.85 3.47 -3.08
C TYR A 83 -3.35 3.69 -3.26
N CYS A 84 -3.72 4.88 -3.72
CA CYS A 84 -5.05 5.15 -4.25
C CYS A 84 -4.92 5.80 -5.64
N GLY A 85 -5.92 6.55 -6.11
CA GLY A 85 -5.83 7.23 -7.42
C GLY A 85 -4.59 8.13 -7.53
N HIS A 86 -4.45 9.09 -6.61
CA HIS A 86 -3.35 10.07 -6.60
C HIS A 86 -2.41 9.97 -5.38
N SER A 87 -2.74 9.09 -4.42
CA SER A 87 -2.02 8.98 -3.13
C SER A 87 -1.87 10.29 -2.32
N THR A 88 -2.82 11.23 -2.43
CA THR A 88 -2.83 12.49 -1.67
C THR A 88 -3.80 12.49 -0.47
N GLY A 89 -4.57 11.42 -0.28
CA GLY A 89 -5.54 11.30 0.82
C GLY A 89 -5.64 9.89 1.38
N ARG A 90 -6.33 9.00 0.65
CA ARG A 90 -6.59 7.62 1.11
C ARG A 90 -5.32 6.79 1.30
N GLY A 91 -4.40 6.80 0.33
CA GLY A 91 -3.12 6.08 0.42
C GLY A 91 -2.33 6.46 1.68
N PRO A 92 -2.01 7.75 1.89
CA PRO A 92 -1.40 8.26 3.12
C PRO A 92 -2.12 7.85 4.40
N ARG A 93 -3.46 7.96 4.44
CA ARG A 93 -4.25 7.58 5.61
C ARG A 93 -4.14 6.08 5.91
N ALA A 94 -4.22 5.24 4.89
CA ALA A 94 -4.11 3.79 5.02
C ALA A 94 -2.73 3.38 5.54
N ALA A 95 -1.66 3.94 4.95
CA ALA A 95 -0.29 3.69 5.38
C ALA A 95 -0.06 4.13 6.83
N ALA A 96 -0.62 5.27 7.23
CA ALA A 96 -0.51 5.75 8.61
C ALA A 96 -1.25 4.84 9.61
N LEU A 97 -2.46 4.39 9.29
CA LEU A 97 -3.21 3.44 10.14
C LEU A 97 -2.47 2.11 10.26
N PHE A 98 -1.90 1.60 9.16
CA PHE A 98 -1.10 0.37 9.21
C PHE A 98 0.18 0.56 10.01
N ASN A 99 0.82 1.73 9.94
CA ASN A 99 1.99 2.05 10.76
C ASN A 99 1.69 2.06 12.26
N ASP A 100 0.51 2.53 12.66
CA ASP A 100 0.05 2.43 14.06
C ASP A 100 -0.09 0.96 14.49
N GLU A 101 -0.56 0.09 13.59
CA GLU A 101 -0.70 -1.33 13.85
C GLU A 101 0.66 -2.05 13.91
N ILE A 102 1.63 -1.66 13.06
CA ILE A 102 3.03 -2.12 13.16
C ILE A 102 3.60 -1.81 14.56
N LYS A 103 3.42 -0.57 15.04
CA LYS A 103 3.88 -0.14 16.37
C LYS A 103 3.19 -0.89 17.50
N ARG A 104 1.87 -1.08 17.40
CA ARG A 104 1.09 -1.85 18.38
C ARG A 104 1.63 -3.27 18.54
N ASN A 105 2.09 -3.86 17.44
CA ASN A 105 2.63 -5.23 17.41
C ASN A 105 4.16 -5.30 17.60
N LYS A 106 4.85 -4.17 17.83
CA LYS A 106 6.31 -4.08 18.02
C LYS A 106 7.11 -4.61 16.81
N LEU A 107 6.65 -4.31 15.61
CA LEU A 107 7.23 -4.78 14.35
C LEU A 107 8.03 -3.68 13.63
N GLU A 108 8.34 -2.58 14.32
CA GLU A 108 9.19 -1.52 13.78
C GLU A 108 10.56 -2.11 13.37
N GLY A 109 11.00 -1.80 12.15
CA GLY A 109 12.24 -2.34 11.59
C GLY A 109 12.10 -3.72 10.91
N GLN A 110 11.00 -4.44 11.15
CA GLN A 110 10.67 -5.69 10.43
C GLN A 110 9.75 -5.44 9.24
N ILE A 111 8.77 -4.54 9.42
CA ILE A 111 7.79 -4.18 8.39
C ILE A 111 7.82 -2.67 8.19
N GLN A 112 7.81 -2.25 6.92
CA GLN A 112 7.72 -0.86 6.52
C GLN A 112 6.37 -0.58 5.87
N SER A 113 5.70 0.47 6.34
CA SER A 113 4.49 1.02 5.71
C SER A 113 4.88 2.18 4.80
N LEU A 114 4.55 2.06 3.51
CA LEU A 114 4.94 2.99 2.46
C LEU A 114 3.73 3.44 1.64
N VAL A 115 3.84 4.58 0.97
CA VAL A 115 2.85 5.12 0.04
C VAL A 115 3.46 5.24 -1.35
N LEU A 116 2.81 4.71 -2.38
CA LEU A 116 3.23 4.95 -3.77
C LEU A 116 2.96 6.40 -4.15
N THR A 117 4.03 7.14 -4.45
CA THR A 117 3.97 8.50 -4.99
C THR A 117 3.15 8.55 -6.28
N GLU A 118 2.33 9.59 -6.45
CA GLU A 118 1.40 9.80 -7.60
C GLU A 118 0.29 8.74 -7.76
N GLY A 119 0.29 7.69 -6.93
CA GLY A 119 -0.73 6.65 -6.92
C GLY A 119 -0.87 5.90 -8.25
N PHE A 120 -2.04 5.31 -8.46
CA PHE A 120 -2.35 4.55 -9.67
C PHE A 120 -2.31 5.42 -10.94
N ASN A 121 -2.69 6.69 -10.86
CA ASN A 121 -2.71 7.58 -12.01
C ASN A 121 -1.28 7.89 -12.48
N GLY A 122 -0.34 8.07 -11.55
CA GLY A 122 1.07 8.19 -11.89
C GLY A 122 1.67 6.90 -12.45
N TRP A 123 1.22 5.73 -11.97
CA TRP A 123 1.66 4.44 -12.50
C TRP A 123 1.17 4.22 -13.94
N SER A 124 -0.13 4.33 -14.17
CA SER A 124 -0.79 4.02 -15.45
C SER A 124 -0.43 4.96 -16.61
N THR A 125 0.16 6.12 -16.32
CA THR A 125 0.59 7.09 -17.34
C THR A 125 2.11 7.12 -17.54
N ALA A 126 2.85 6.23 -16.88
CA ALA A 126 4.31 6.22 -16.86
C ALA A 126 4.96 5.60 -18.12
N GLY A 127 4.16 5.06 -19.04
CA GLY A 127 4.61 4.41 -20.27
C GLY A 127 4.67 2.88 -20.17
N GLU A 128 5.01 2.24 -21.30
CA GLU A 128 4.85 0.78 -21.53
C GLU A 128 5.54 -0.12 -20.49
N ALA A 129 6.63 0.36 -19.87
CA ALA A 129 7.32 -0.39 -18.83
C ALA A 129 6.43 -0.69 -17.60
N PHE A 130 5.39 0.11 -17.39
CA PHE A 130 4.46 0.04 -16.25
C PHE A 130 3.11 -0.60 -16.60
N ASP A 131 2.90 -1.05 -17.84
CA ASP A 131 1.68 -1.75 -18.28
C ASP A 131 1.66 -3.23 -17.86
N LYS A 132 2.65 -3.66 -17.06
CA LYS A 132 2.83 -5.04 -16.59
C LYS A 132 1.92 -5.43 -15.44
#